data_AF-A0A7C5I6H1-F1
#
_entry.id   AF-A0A7C5I6H1-F1
#
_cell.length_a   1.000
_cell.length_b   1.000
_cell.length_c   1.000
_cell.angle_alpha   90.00
_cell.angle_beta   90.00
_cell.angle_gamma   90.00
#
_symmetry.space_group_name_H-M   'P 1'
#
loop_
_entity.id
_entity.type
_entity.pdbx_description
1 polymer ?
#
loop_
_entity_poly.entity_id
_entity_poly.type
_entity_poly.pdbx_seq_one_letter_code
_entity_poly.pdbx_strand_id
1 'polypeptide(L)'
;MRNVFTIYRKELKSYFASPIAYLLMVVFALIFGYIFYAGVAIFVTRGLESQMFGRGMPMDMNEWVIRPWMMNMSVIGLFMIPMITMRLFAEEKRSGTIELLMTSPVRDTEIILGKWFAALTMLVILLAVPALNLSFLFAYGKPDWRPIVVGYLGLLLQGGALLAIGTLISTMTRNQIIAGGATFA
;
A
#
# COMPACT_ATOMS: atom_id res chain seq x y z
N MET A 1 -14.71 -10.50 19.32
CA MET A 1 -14.31 -11.06 17.99
C MET A 1 -15.39 -10.90 16.91
N ARG A 2 -16.65 -11.30 17.14
CA ARG A 2 -17.73 -11.17 16.12
C ARG A 2 -18.01 -9.71 15.73
N ASN A 3 -17.92 -8.80 16.70
CA ASN A 3 -18.06 -7.36 16.50
C ASN A 3 -16.93 -6.79 15.62
N VAL A 4 -15.66 -7.14 15.92
CA VAL A 4 -14.48 -6.74 15.13
C VAL A 4 -14.65 -7.13 13.66
N PHE A 5 -15.04 -8.38 13.39
CA PHE A 5 -15.25 -8.86 12.02
C PHE A 5 -16.41 -8.16 11.31
N THR A 6 -17.45 -7.76 12.07
CA THR A 6 -18.61 -7.04 11.51
C THR A 6 -18.22 -5.63 11.09
N ILE A 7 -17.46 -4.92 11.93
CA ILE A 7 -16.90 -3.60 11.62
C ILE A 7 -15.95 -3.70 10.43
N TYR A 8 -15.02 -4.65 10.47
CA TYR A 8 -14.10 -4.94 9.37
C TYR A 8 -14.82 -5.10 8.02
N ARG A 9 -15.88 -5.92 7.97
CA ARG A 9 -16.64 -6.17 6.74
C ARG A 9 -17.42 -4.93 6.27
N LYS A 10 -17.97 -4.15 7.21
CA LYS A 10 -18.64 -2.88 6.90
C LYS A 10 -17.64 -1.90 6.26
N GLU A 11 -16.47 -1.72 6.87
CA GLU A 11 -15.44 -0.80 6.40
C GLU A 11 -14.87 -1.22 5.04
N LEU A 12 -14.59 -2.51 4.84
CA LEU A 12 -14.16 -3.00 3.52
C LEU A 12 -15.19 -2.72 2.44
N LYS A 13 -16.48 -2.96 2.71
CA LYS A 13 -17.55 -2.62 1.75
C LYS A 13 -17.58 -1.13 1.47
N SER A 14 -17.37 -0.28 2.48
CA SER A 14 -17.29 1.17 2.30
C SER A 14 -16.14 1.58 1.38
N TYR A 15 -14.96 0.97 1.57
CA TYR A 15 -13.80 1.20 0.69
C TYR A 15 -14.11 0.83 -0.77
N PHE A 16 -14.64 -0.36 -1.01
CA PHE A 16 -14.97 -0.83 -2.37
C PHE A 16 -16.25 -0.21 -2.96
N ALA A 17 -17.07 0.47 -2.16
CA ALA A 17 -18.19 1.26 -2.68
C ALA A 17 -17.72 2.63 -3.18
N SER A 18 -16.58 3.13 -2.70
CA SER A 18 -16.07 4.44 -3.06
C SER A 18 -15.34 4.43 -4.41
N PRO A 19 -15.74 5.24 -5.40
CA PRO A 19 -15.05 5.34 -6.69
C PRO A 19 -13.57 5.74 -6.56
N ILE A 20 -13.25 6.49 -5.50
CA ILE A 20 -11.89 6.97 -5.22
C ILE A 20 -10.92 5.83 -4.94
N ALA A 21 -11.37 4.73 -4.30
CA ALA A 21 -10.51 3.58 -4.04
C ALA A 21 -10.03 2.92 -5.34
N TYR A 22 -10.93 2.79 -6.32
CA TYR A 22 -10.57 2.26 -7.65
C TYR A 22 -9.65 3.20 -8.41
N LEU A 23 -9.91 4.51 -8.36
CA LEU A 23 -9.04 5.50 -9.00
C LEU A 23 -7.62 5.42 -8.42
N LEU A 24 -7.49 5.30 -7.10
CA LEU A 24 -6.19 5.12 -6.45
C LEU A 24 -5.49 3.84 -6.89
N MET A 25 -6.21 2.71 -6.93
CA MET A 25 -5.65 1.44 -7.40
C MET A 25 -5.15 1.52 -8.85
N VAL A 26 -5.90 2.17 -9.74
CA VAL A 26 -5.53 2.34 -11.15
C VAL A 26 -4.31 3.25 -11.30
N VAL A 27 -4.30 4.41 -10.63
CA VAL A 27 -3.17 5.34 -10.66
C VAL A 27 -1.91 4.68 -10.11
N PHE A 28 -2.04 3.95 -9.00
CA PHE A 28 -0.95 3.19 -8.41
C PHE A 28 -0.45 2.12 -9.39
N ALA A 29 -1.34 1.34 -9.99
CA ALA A 29 -0.98 0.33 -10.99
C ALA A 29 -0.21 0.92 -12.19
N LEU A 30 -0.65 2.07 -12.70
CA LEU A 30 -0.02 2.75 -13.84
C LEU A 30 1.38 3.27 -13.49
N ILE A 31 1.52 3.94 -12.34
CA ILE A 31 2.81 4.47 -11.88
C ILE A 31 3.80 3.31 -11.69
N PHE A 32 3.40 2.27 -10.97
CA PHE A 32 4.28 1.12 -10.72
C PHE A 32 4.54 0.25 -11.94
N GLY A 33 3.58 0.14 -12.85
CA GLY A 33 3.75 -0.51 -14.13
C GLY A 33 4.75 0.23 -15.01
N TYR A 34 4.69 1.56 -15.05
CA TYR A 34 5.66 2.39 -15.76
C TYR A 34 7.07 2.27 -15.16
N ILE A 35 7.21 2.38 -13.83
CA ILE A 35 8.50 2.22 -13.15
C ILE A 35 9.09 0.83 -13.40
N PHE A 36 8.26 -0.21 -13.36
CA PHE A 36 8.67 -1.58 -13.66
C PHE A 36 9.16 -1.70 -15.10
N TYR A 37 8.39 -1.22 -16.07
CA TYR A 37 8.77 -1.19 -17.48
C TYR A 37 10.09 -0.45 -17.70
N ALA A 38 10.25 0.74 -17.11
CA ALA A 38 11.47 1.53 -17.19
C ALA A 38 12.67 0.76 -16.60
N GLY A 39 12.49 0.11 -15.45
CA GLY A 39 13.53 -0.73 -14.83
C GLY A 39 13.97 -1.89 -15.72
N VAL A 40 13.02 -2.60 -16.33
CA VAL A 40 13.31 -3.70 -17.27
C VAL A 40 13.99 -3.17 -18.55
N ALA A 41 13.54 -2.04 -19.11
CA ALA A 41 14.14 -1.45 -20.29
C ALA A 41 15.60 -1.02 -20.06
N ILE A 42 15.90 -0.47 -18.88
CA ILE A 42 17.27 -0.14 -18.47
C ILE A 42 18.10 -1.43 -18.35
N PHE A 43 17.57 -2.46 -17.68
CA PHE A 43 18.26 -3.75 -17.53
C PHE A 43 18.62 -4.37 -18.87
N VAL A 44 17.70 -4.39 -19.84
CA VAL A 44 17.95 -4.93 -21.19
C VAL A 44 19.02 -4.11 -21.93
N THR A 45 18.91 -2.79 -21.93
CA THR A 45 19.89 -1.91 -22.62
C THR A 45 21.29 -2.07 -22.04
N ARG A 46 21.42 -2.07 -20.70
CA ARG A 46 22.69 -2.31 -20.02
C ARG A 46 23.23 -3.72 -20.27
N GLY A 47 22.33 -4.70 -20.46
CA GLY A 47 22.67 -6.09 -20.79
C GLY A 47 23.42 -6.16 -22.10
N LEU A 48 22.83 -5.54 -23.12
CA LEU A 48 23.41 -5.46 -24.45
C LEU A 48 24.73 -4.67 -24.45
N GLU A 49 24.83 -3.54 -23.73
CA GLU A 49 26.08 -2.79 -23.58
C GLU A 49 27.19 -3.64 -22.94
N SER A 50 26.90 -4.35 -21.86
CA SER A 50 27.89 -5.19 -21.15
C SER A 50 28.45 -6.30 -22.04
N GLN A 51 27.62 -6.90 -22.91
CA GLN A 51 28.03 -7.90 -23.88
C GLN A 51 28.90 -7.30 -24.99
N MET A 52 28.60 -6.07 -25.45
CA MET A 52 29.40 -5.39 -26.48
C MET A 52 30.78 -4.94 -26.00
N PHE A 53 30.91 -4.51 -24.74
CA PHE A 53 32.19 -4.04 -24.19
C PHE A 53 33.08 -5.15 -23.60
N GLY A 54 32.68 -6.43 -23.72
CA GLY A 54 33.45 -7.57 -23.21
C GLY A 54 33.63 -7.60 -21.68
N ARG A 55 32.96 -6.72 -20.95
CA ARG A 55 32.90 -6.72 -19.49
C ARG A 55 31.71 -7.58 -19.07
N GLY A 56 31.98 -8.83 -18.71
CA GLY A 56 31.03 -9.69 -18.01
C GLY A 56 30.77 -9.15 -16.60
N MET A 57 30.01 -8.07 -16.49
CA MET A 57 29.48 -7.60 -15.21
C MET A 57 28.33 -8.53 -14.85
N PRO A 58 28.30 -9.12 -13.64
CA PRO A 58 27.17 -9.95 -13.23
C PRO A 58 25.91 -9.07 -13.19
N MET A 59 25.05 -9.27 -14.18
CA MET A 59 23.80 -8.53 -14.34
C MET A 59 22.70 -9.24 -13.54
N ASP A 60 22.62 -8.93 -12.25
CA ASP A 60 21.55 -9.46 -11.40
C ASP A 60 20.26 -8.63 -11.58
N MET A 61 19.23 -9.28 -12.10
CA MET A 61 17.91 -8.68 -12.28
C MET A 61 17.31 -8.18 -10.96
N ASN A 62 17.69 -8.79 -9.84
CA ASN A 62 17.20 -8.41 -8.52
C ASN A 62 17.78 -7.05 -8.06
N GLU A 63 19.05 -6.77 -8.34
CA GLU A 63 19.67 -5.49 -7.99
C GLU A 63 19.21 -4.35 -8.90
N TRP A 64 19.01 -4.63 -10.19
CA TRP A 64 18.73 -3.60 -11.18
C TRP A 64 17.23 -3.31 -11.38
N VAL A 65 16.36 -4.30 -11.14
CA VAL A 65 14.91 -4.15 -11.35
C VAL A 65 14.15 -4.21 -10.03
N ILE A 66 14.35 -5.27 -9.24
CA ILE A 66 13.53 -5.51 -8.05
C ILE A 66 13.83 -4.50 -6.94
N ARG A 67 15.10 -4.25 -6.64
CA ARG A 67 15.50 -3.33 -5.56
C ARG A 67 15.04 -1.88 -5.79
N PRO A 68 15.27 -1.25 -6.95
CA PRO A 68 14.76 0.10 -7.22
C PRO A 68 13.23 0.14 -7.22
N TRP A 69 12.58 -0.89 -7.75
CA TRP A 69 11.11 -0.96 -7.77
C TRP A 69 10.52 -1.03 -6.36
N MET A 70 11.06 -1.88 -5.48
CA MET A 70 10.68 -1.93 -4.06
C MET A 70 10.94 -0.62 -3.31
N MET A 71 12.08 0.04 -3.58
CA MET A 71 12.41 1.32 -2.94
C MET A 71 11.40 2.40 -3.33
N ASN A 72 11.05 2.50 -4.62
CA ASN A 72 10.00 3.38 -5.09
C ASN A 72 8.64 3.02 -4.48
N MET A 73 8.36 1.72 -4.27
CA MET A 73 7.12 1.26 -3.65
C MET A 73 7.01 1.67 -2.19
N SER A 74 8.10 1.61 -1.44
CA SER A 74 8.16 2.16 -0.08
C SER A 74 7.87 3.66 -0.09
N VAL A 75 8.60 4.44 -0.89
CA VAL A 75 8.49 5.92 -0.87
C VAL A 75 7.11 6.40 -1.32
N ILE A 76 6.61 5.91 -2.45
CA ILE A 76 5.28 6.31 -2.96
C ILE A 76 4.18 5.74 -2.05
N GLY A 77 4.40 4.56 -1.46
CA GLY A 77 3.52 3.97 -0.45
C GLY A 77 3.30 4.89 0.75
N LEU A 78 4.33 5.62 1.19
CA LEU A 78 4.20 6.65 2.24
C LEU A 78 3.13 7.68 1.90
N PHE A 79 2.97 8.03 0.61
CA PHE A 79 1.96 9.00 0.17
C PHE A 79 0.55 8.46 0.11
N MET A 80 0.41 7.15 -0.11
CA MET A 80 -0.90 6.50 -0.22
C MET A 80 -1.49 6.14 1.14
N ILE A 81 -0.65 5.85 2.14
CA ILE A 81 -1.10 5.45 3.47
C ILE A 81 -2.01 6.51 4.13
N PRO A 82 -1.67 7.81 4.11
CA PRO A 82 -2.54 8.85 4.62
C PRO A 82 -3.88 8.89 3.89
N MET A 83 -3.90 8.67 2.57
CA MET A 83 -5.16 8.65 1.81
C MET A 83 -6.10 7.52 2.25
N ILE A 84 -5.54 6.38 2.69
CA ILE A 84 -6.31 5.25 3.23
C ILE A 84 -6.82 5.56 4.66
N THR A 85 -6.00 6.20 5.50
CA THR A 85 -6.33 6.46 6.93
C THR A 85 -7.18 7.70 7.17
N MET A 86 -7.10 8.70 6.30
CA MET A 86 -7.84 9.96 6.39
C MET A 86 -9.35 9.73 6.50
N ARG A 87 -9.89 8.67 5.87
CA ARG A 87 -11.33 8.38 5.86
C ARG A 87 -11.84 7.63 7.08
N LEU A 88 -11.00 6.85 7.76
CA LEU A 88 -11.44 5.88 8.78
C LEU A 88 -12.27 6.47 9.92
N PHE A 89 -11.82 7.60 10.49
CA PHE A 89 -12.52 8.26 11.59
C PHE A 89 -12.97 9.68 11.24
N ALA A 90 -12.25 10.39 10.38
CA ALA A 90 -12.64 11.76 10.01
C ALA A 90 -13.96 11.79 9.21
N GLU A 91 -14.29 10.75 8.43
CA GLU A 91 -15.56 10.67 7.70
C GLU A 91 -16.76 10.44 8.64
N GLU A 92 -16.58 9.61 9.68
CA GLU A 92 -17.60 9.38 10.70
C GLU A 92 -17.81 10.60 11.60
N LYS A 93 -16.74 11.34 11.91
CA LYS A 93 -16.84 12.63 12.62
C LYS A 93 -17.53 13.70 11.79
N ARG A 94 -17.24 13.77 10.50
CA ARG A 94 -17.86 14.73 9.58
C ARG A 94 -19.35 14.44 9.35
N SER A 95 -19.73 13.16 9.31
CA SER A 95 -21.12 12.72 9.12
C SER A 95 -21.94 12.64 10.41
N GLY A 96 -21.33 12.87 11.58
CA GLY A 96 -22.00 12.74 12.89
C GLY A 96 -22.30 11.30 13.32
N THR A 97 -21.97 10.31 12.49
CA THR A 97 -22.22 8.89 12.78
C THR A 97 -21.33 8.33 13.88
N ILE A 98 -20.29 9.07 14.28
CA ILE A 98 -19.42 8.67 15.38
C ILE A 98 -20.16 8.61 16.73
N GLU A 99 -21.19 9.43 16.95
CA GLU A 99 -22.01 9.41 18.17
C GLU A 99 -22.86 8.14 18.26
N LEU A 100 -23.38 7.68 17.12
CA LEU A 100 -24.08 6.39 17.02
C LEU A 100 -23.14 5.21 17.26
N LEU A 101 -21.88 5.33 16.83
CA LEU A 101 -20.87 4.30 17.06
C LEU A 101 -20.49 4.22 18.54
N MET A 102 -20.31 5.36 19.21
CA MET A 102 -19.96 5.43 20.64
C MET A 102 -21.12 5.03 21.57
N THR A 103 -22.37 5.16 21.13
CA THR A 103 -23.56 4.75 21.90
C THR A 103 -23.91 3.26 21.69
N SER A 104 -23.25 2.59 20.75
CA SER A 104 -23.43 1.16 20.51
C SER A 104 -22.71 0.32 21.60
N PRO A 105 -23.21 -0.89 21.95
CA PRO A 105 -22.61 -1.74 22.97
C PRO A 105 -21.35 -2.47 22.45
N VAL A 106 -20.38 -1.72 21.92
CA VAL A 106 -19.14 -2.21 21.32
C VAL A 106 -17.97 -1.54 22.02
N ARG A 107 -16.91 -2.30 22.32
CA ARG A 107 -15.71 -1.76 22.96
C ARG A 107 -14.90 -0.93 21.95
N ASP A 108 -14.30 0.17 22.42
CA ASP A 108 -13.43 1.03 21.60
C ASP A 108 -12.28 0.24 20.93
N THR A 109 -11.70 -0.73 21.65
CA THR A 109 -10.65 -1.59 21.11
C THR A 109 -11.13 -2.46 19.95
N GLU A 110 -12.39 -2.91 19.96
CA GLU A 110 -12.96 -3.68 18.85
C GLU A 110 -13.19 -2.80 17.61
N ILE A 111 -13.54 -1.52 17.80
CA ILE A 111 -13.70 -0.54 16.73
C ILE A 111 -12.35 -0.23 16.09
N ILE A 112 -11.34 0.08 16.90
CA ILE A 112 -9.98 0.41 16.44
C ILE A 112 -9.39 -0.76 15.65
N LEU A 113 -9.46 -1.98 16.20
CA LEU A 113 -8.93 -3.17 15.53
C LEU A 113 -9.68 -3.45 14.21
N GLY A 114 -11.01 -3.37 14.20
CA GLY A 114 -11.81 -3.63 12.99
C GLY A 114 -11.46 -2.66 11.85
N LYS A 115 -11.33 -1.38 12.17
CA LYS A 115 -10.95 -0.33 11.22
C LYS A 115 -9.51 -0.47 10.74
N TRP A 116 -8.57 -0.74 11.64
CA TRP A 116 -7.18 -0.96 11.29
C TRP A 116 -6.99 -2.19 10.39
N PHE A 117 -7.68 -3.32 10.68
CA PHE A 117 -7.64 -4.50 9.81
C PHE A 117 -8.24 -4.26 8.43
N ALA A 118 -9.29 -3.44 8.33
CA ALA A 118 -9.87 -3.05 7.04
C ALA A 118 -8.87 -2.23 6.21
N ALA A 119 -8.21 -1.25 6.85
CA ALA A 119 -7.17 -0.45 6.22
C ALA A 119 -5.94 -1.28 5.83
N LEU A 120 -5.53 -2.24 6.67
CA LEU A 120 -4.45 -3.18 6.37
C LEU A 120 -4.80 -4.06 5.16
N THR A 121 -6.03 -4.55 5.07
CA THR A 121 -6.49 -5.32 3.92
C THR A 121 -6.50 -4.47 2.65
N MET A 122 -6.92 -3.21 2.74
CA MET A 122 -6.84 -2.27 1.62
C MET A 122 -5.40 -2.05 1.16
N LEU A 123 -4.46 -1.91 2.10
CA LEU A 123 -3.03 -1.83 1.80
C LEU A 123 -2.51 -3.10 1.11
N VAL A 124 -2.87 -4.29 1.59
CA VAL A 124 -2.52 -5.57 0.95
C VAL A 124 -3.00 -5.59 -0.49
N ILE A 125 -4.25 -5.19 -0.74
CA ILE A 125 -4.83 -5.17 -2.08
C ILE A 125 -4.10 -4.16 -2.97
N LEU A 126 -3.79 -2.97 -2.44
CA LEU A 126 -3.03 -1.95 -3.16
C LEU A 126 -1.63 -2.45 -3.56
N LEU A 127 -0.95 -3.18 -2.68
CA LEU A 127 0.37 -3.78 -2.96
C LEU A 127 0.30 -5.01 -3.88
N ALA A 128 -0.82 -5.73 -3.88
CA ALA A 128 -1.02 -6.91 -4.73
C ALA A 128 -1.21 -6.56 -6.21
N VAL A 129 -1.83 -5.42 -6.52
CA VAL A 129 -2.03 -4.97 -7.91
C VAL A 129 -0.70 -4.85 -8.69
N PRO A 130 0.32 -4.11 -8.22
CA PRO A 130 1.61 -4.07 -8.91
C PRO A 130 2.41 -5.37 -8.76
N ALA A 131 2.09 -6.24 -7.80
CA ALA A 131 2.71 -7.56 -7.68
C ALA A 131 2.45 -8.45 -8.92
N LEU A 132 1.37 -8.19 -9.66
CA LEU A 132 1.11 -8.85 -10.95
C LEU A 132 2.27 -8.66 -11.94
N ASN A 133 2.98 -7.53 -11.89
CA ASN A 133 4.16 -7.28 -12.73
C ASN A 133 5.31 -8.25 -12.44
N LEU A 134 5.46 -8.70 -11.19
CA LEU A 134 6.48 -9.70 -10.83
C LEU A 134 6.17 -11.06 -11.45
N SER A 135 4.90 -11.38 -11.72
CA SER A 135 4.52 -12.64 -12.36
C SER A 135 5.13 -12.75 -13.76
N PHE A 136 5.18 -11.63 -14.50
CA PHE A 136 5.90 -11.56 -15.77
C PHE A 136 7.41 -11.76 -15.57
N LEU A 137 7.98 -11.19 -14.51
CA LEU A 137 9.39 -11.35 -14.19
C LEU A 137 9.76 -12.81 -13.88
N PHE A 138 8.90 -13.54 -13.15
CA PHE A 138 9.06 -14.98 -12.89
C PHE A 138 8.94 -15.83 -14.15
N ALA A 139 8.06 -15.47 -15.09
CA ALA A 139 7.89 -16.20 -16.34
C ALA A 139 9.13 -16.11 -17.26
N TYR A 140 9.79 -14.94 -17.32
CA TYR A 140 10.85 -14.68 -18.31
C TYR A 140 12.26 -14.58 -17.74
N GLY A 141 12.44 -14.25 -16.46
CA GLY A 141 13.75 -13.89 -15.89
C GLY A 141 14.26 -14.71 -14.71
N LYS A 142 13.46 -15.65 -14.16
CA LYS A 142 13.80 -16.47 -12.97
C LYS A 142 14.47 -15.68 -11.83
N PRO A 143 13.85 -14.59 -11.32
CA PRO A 143 14.40 -13.83 -10.20
C PRO A 143 14.43 -14.66 -8.91
N ASP A 144 15.34 -14.32 -8.02
CA ASP A 144 15.32 -14.83 -6.66
C ASP A 144 14.06 -14.37 -5.92
N TRP A 145 13.30 -15.34 -5.40
CA TRP A 145 12.04 -15.07 -4.72
C TRP A 145 12.22 -14.59 -3.27
N ARG A 146 13.37 -14.88 -2.64
CA ARG A 146 13.62 -14.56 -1.23
C ARG A 146 13.62 -13.04 -0.98
N PRO A 147 14.34 -12.22 -1.77
CA PRO A 147 14.34 -10.77 -1.59
C PRO A 147 12.96 -10.14 -1.84
N ILE A 148 12.18 -10.70 -2.78
CA ILE A 148 10.82 -10.26 -3.07
C ILE A 148 9.92 -10.48 -1.85
N VAL A 149 9.90 -11.69 -1.29
CA VAL A 149 9.04 -12.00 -0.12
C VAL A 149 9.42 -11.16 1.09
N VAL A 150 10.73 -11.03 1.37
CA VAL A 150 11.22 -10.18 2.48
C VAL A 150 10.86 -8.71 2.23
N GLY A 151 10.97 -8.24 0.99
CA GLY A 151 10.58 -6.90 0.58
C GLY A 151 9.11 -6.59 0.80
N TYR A 152 8.22 -7.48 0.37
CA TYR A 152 6.78 -7.34 0.60
C TYR A 152 6.41 -7.38 2.07
N LEU A 153 7.06 -8.26 2.85
CA LEU A 153 6.87 -8.29 4.30
C LEU A 153 7.30 -6.96 4.92
N GLY A 154 8.44 -6.40 4.51
CA GLY A 154 8.92 -5.10 4.94
C GLY A 154 7.92 -3.97 4.62
N LEU A 155 7.40 -3.94 3.39
CA LEU A 155 6.39 -2.96 2.98
C LEU A 155 5.08 -3.11 3.77
N LEU A 156 4.66 -4.34 4.08
CA LEU A 156 3.48 -4.59 4.89
C LEU A 156 3.66 -4.13 6.34
N LEU A 157 4.81 -4.41 6.94
CA LEU A 157 5.11 -3.99 8.32
C LEU A 157 5.25 -2.47 8.42
N GLN A 158 5.97 -1.86 7.49
CA GLN A 158 6.12 -0.40 7.39
C GLN A 158 4.75 0.26 7.19
N GLY A 159 3.97 -0.22 6.21
CA GLY A 159 2.65 0.31 5.94
C GLY A 159 1.68 0.08 7.11
N GLY A 160 1.72 -1.06 7.77
CA GLY A 160 0.93 -1.35 8.98
C GLY A 160 1.23 -0.42 10.15
N ALA A 161 2.51 -0.09 10.37
CA ALA A 161 2.93 0.86 11.40
C ALA A 161 2.43 2.28 11.09
N LEU A 162 2.58 2.73 9.85
CA LEU A 162 2.11 4.04 9.40
C LEU A 162 0.57 4.12 9.38
N LEU A 163 -0.12 3.02 9.07
CA LEU A 163 -1.57 2.92 9.21
C LEU A 163 -1.99 3.13 10.66
N ALA A 164 -1.27 2.56 11.64
CA ALA A 164 -1.55 2.75 13.05
C ALA A 164 -1.39 4.23 13.47
N ILE A 165 -0.30 4.88 13.03
CA ILE A 165 -0.07 6.31 13.27
C ILE A 165 -1.16 7.16 12.60
N GLY A 166 -1.48 6.88 11.34
CA GLY A 166 -2.54 7.59 10.62
C GLY A 166 -3.93 7.40 11.24
N THR A 167 -4.23 6.21 11.79
CA THR A 167 -5.47 6.00 12.55
C THR A 167 -5.50 6.84 13.81
N LEU A 168 -4.39 6.94 14.56
CA LEU A 168 -4.29 7.79 15.74
C LEU A 168 -4.52 9.26 15.37
N ILE A 169 -3.86 9.77 14.32
CA ILE A 169 -4.03 11.15 13.85
C ILE A 169 -5.49 11.41 13.42
N SER A 170 -6.12 10.47 12.72
CA SER A 170 -7.54 10.54 12.32
C SER A 170 -8.49 10.64 13.54
N THR A 171 -8.12 10.06 14.69
CA THR A 171 -8.86 10.25 15.95
C THR A 171 -8.67 11.63 16.59
N MET A 172 -7.65 12.39 16.25
CA MET A 172 -7.42 13.75 16.77
C MET A 172 -7.97 14.86 15.85
N THR A 173 -8.17 14.55 14.56
CA THR A 173 -8.58 15.55 13.56
C THR A 173 -10.03 15.34 13.08
N ARG A 174 -10.74 16.43 12.72
CA ARG A 174 -12.08 16.39 12.10
C ARG A 174 -12.04 16.58 10.57
N ASN A 175 -10.96 17.15 10.04
CA ASN A 175 -10.76 17.43 8.62
C ASN A 175 -9.83 16.39 7.97
N GLN A 176 -10.32 15.71 6.93
CA GLN A 176 -9.59 14.70 6.15
C GLN A 176 -8.26 15.26 5.61
N ILE A 177 -8.24 16.49 5.09
CA ILE A 177 -7.03 17.09 4.49
C ILE A 177 -5.94 17.33 5.55
N ILE A 178 -6.33 17.80 6.74
CA ILE A 178 -5.39 18.07 7.84
C ILE A 178 -4.87 16.76 8.43
N ALA A 179 -5.72 15.75 8.59
CA ALA A 179 -5.30 14.41 9.05
C ALA A 179 -4.27 13.80 8.09
N GLY A 180 -4.48 14.04 6.79
CA GLY A 180 -3.57 13.65 5.75
C GLY A 180 -2.22 14.33 5.83
N GLY A 181 -2.22 15.66 5.81
CA GLY A 181 -1.02 16.48 5.92
C GLY A 181 -0.22 16.19 7.19
N ALA A 182 -0.89 15.99 8.33
CA ALA A 182 -0.25 15.69 9.61
C ALA A 182 0.39 14.30 9.67
N THR A 183 -0.03 13.34 8.83
CA THR A 183 0.64 12.03 8.76
C THR A 183 1.98 12.12 8.01
N PHE A 184 2.22 13.20 7.26
CA PHE A 184 3.48 13.48 6.57
C PHE A 184 4.46 14.37 7.35
N ALA A 185 3.98 15.04 8.41
CA ALA A 185 4.77 15.94 9.24
C ALA A 185 5.42 15.19 10.40
#